data_AF-A0A2W4SEH2-F1
#
_entry.id   AF-A0A2W4SEH2-F1
#
_cell.length_a   1.000
_cell.length_b   1.000
_cell.length_c   1.000
_cell.angle_alpha   90.00
_cell.angle_beta   90.00
_cell.angle_gamma   90.00
#
_symmetry.space_group_name_H-M   'P 1'
#
loop_
_entity.id
_entity.type
_entity.pdbx_description
1 polymer ?
#
loop_
_entity_poly.entity_id
_entity_poly.type
_entity_poly.pdbx_seq_one_letter_code
_entity_poly.pdbx_strand_id
1 'polypeptide(L)'
;MALQALQFTAVLLFIFVAYRHMPLADATAISFLQPVLVLLLSAPLLGEKVTRLGWIALFLGLGGVLLMVNPTGGGSLFGLTMSVIGTVFSALSLIQQRSLSRNETSLAIAFWTLAGSALLVLPSLPFNWVQPTPTQWALLIGNGLASGACQYLTTRALFHTPVATIAPLSYTKMIWALIVGFVWFGDVPTVLVLGGSAIVIAASALVYLAPKPVPAPVRLEQAP
;
A
#
# COMPACT_ATOMS: atom_id res chain seq x y z
N MET A 1 14.62 -10.65 -4.99
CA MET A 1 14.81 -9.28 -5.52
C MET A 1 14.19 -9.08 -6.91
N ALA A 2 14.64 -9.78 -7.97
CA ALA A 2 14.11 -9.56 -9.33
C ALA A 2 12.58 -9.74 -9.46
N LEU A 3 12.03 -10.81 -8.87
CA LEU A 3 10.58 -11.05 -8.85
C LEU A 3 9.81 -9.94 -8.13
N GLN A 4 10.36 -9.38 -7.05
CA GLN A 4 9.72 -8.31 -6.29
C GLN A 4 9.68 -7.02 -7.11
N ALA A 5 10.79 -6.66 -7.78
CA ALA A 5 10.83 -5.51 -8.67
C ALA A 5 9.83 -5.66 -9.83
N LEU A 6 9.72 -6.86 -10.40
CA LEU A 6 8.75 -7.15 -11.45
C LEU A 6 7.31 -7.01 -10.95
N GLN A 7 6.99 -7.55 -9.77
CA GLN A 7 5.67 -7.38 -9.14
C GLN A 7 5.37 -5.89 -8.89
N PHE A 8 6.33 -5.14 -8.33
CA PHE A 8 6.16 -3.72 -8.04
C PHE A 8 5.93 -2.90 -9.32
N THR A 9 6.66 -3.19 -10.40
CA THR A 9 6.42 -2.57 -11.71
C THR A 9 5.06 -2.94 -12.28
N ALA A 10 4.64 -4.20 -12.18
CA ALA A 10 3.32 -4.64 -12.62
C ALA A 10 2.20 -3.89 -11.90
N VAL A 11 2.32 -3.70 -10.58
CA VAL A 11 1.38 -2.88 -9.79
C VAL A 11 1.24 -1.49 -10.37
N LEU A 12 2.37 -0.81 -10.63
CA LEU A 12 2.36 0.53 -11.23
C LEU A 12 1.60 0.51 -12.57
N LEU A 13 1.98 -0.36 -13.50
CA LEU A 13 1.37 -0.40 -14.83
C LEU A 13 -0.15 -0.65 -14.78
N PHE A 14 -0.60 -1.64 -14.02
CA PHE A 14 -2.03 -1.97 -13.95
C PHE A 14 -2.86 -0.88 -13.28
N ILE A 15 -2.35 -0.25 -12.22
CA ILE A 15 -3.05 0.83 -11.53
C ILE A 15 -3.15 2.08 -12.43
N PHE A 16 -2.06 2.45 -13.13
CA PHE A 16 -2.09 3.58 -14.06
C PHE A 16 -3.06 3.33 -15.23
N VAL A 17 -3.13 2.11 -15.75
CA VAL A 17 -4.14 1.75 -16.76
C VAL A 17 -5.55 1.83 -16.18
N ALA A 18 -5.77 1.38 -14.94
CA ALA A 18 -7.07 1.51 -14.27
C ALA A 18 -7.52 2.97 -14.15
N TYR A 19 -6.62 3.88 -13.74
CA TYR A 19 -6.91 5.32 -13.64
C TYR A 19 -7.28 5.98 -14.98
N ARG A 20 -6.83 5.42 -16.11
CA ARG A 20 -7.22 5.90 -17.44
C ARG A 20 -8.66 5.50 -17.82
N HIS A 21 -9.19 4.43 -17.22
CA HIS A 21 -10.42 3.76 -17.64
C HIS A 21 -11.53 3.76 -16.57
N MET A 22 -11.29 4.39 -15.43
CA MET A 22 -12.17 4.46 -14.27
C MET A 22 -11.82 5.69 -13.41
N PRO A 23 -12.79 6.30 -12.69
CA PRO A 23 -12.52 7.35 -11.72
C PRO A 23 -11.51 6.90 -10.66
N LEU A 24 -10.67 7.85 -10.25
CA LEU A 24 -9.62 7.64 -9.25
C LEU A 24 -10.19 7.11 -7.92
N ALA A 25 -11.36 7.62 -7.50
CA ALA A 25 -12.03 7.19 -6.27
C ALA A 25 -12.34 5.69 -6.32
N ASP A 26 -12.94 5.19 -7.40
CA ASP A 26 -13.30 3.77 -7.50
C ASP A 26 -12.06 2.87 -7.60
N ALA A 27 -11.04 3.27 -8.37
CA ALA A 27 -9.79 2.52 -8.44
C ALA A 27 -9.07 2.46 -7.08
N THR A 28 -9.14 3.55 -6.31
CA THR A 28 -8.60 3.61 -4.94
C THR A 28 -9.42 2.72 -3.99
N ALA A 29 -10.75 2.71 -4.10
CA ALA A 29 -11.63 1.82 -3.34
C ALA A 29 -11.27 0.34 -3.54
N ILE A 30 -11.02 -0.07 -4.79
CA ILE A 30 -10.57 -1.43 -5.11
C ILE A 30 -9.19 -1.72 -4.50
N SER A 31 -8.27 -0.76 -4.56
CA SER A 31 -6.93 -0.90 -3.98
C SER A 31 -6.95 -1.11 -2.46
N PHE A 32 -8.00 -0.66 -1.77
CA PHE A 32 -8.20 -0.94 -0.34
C PHE A 32 -8.59 -2.40 -0.02
N LEU A 33 -8.79 -3.24 -1.03
CA LEU A 33 -8.84 -4.70 -0.86
C LEU A 33 -7.44 -5.29 -0.64
N GLN A 34 -6.36 -4.57 -0.94
CA GLN A 34 -4.99 -5.06 -0.75
C GLN A 34 -4.76 -5.63 0.66
N PRO A 35 -5.10 -4.94 1.77
CA PRO A 35 -4.88 -5.48 3.11
C PRO A 35 -5.70 -6.74 3.40
N VAL A 36 -6.88 -6.90 2.78
CA VAL A 36 -7.72 -8.11 2.88
C VAL A 36 -7.02 -9.29 2.22
N LEU A 37 -6.54 -9.10 0.98
CA LEU A 37 -5.80 -10.12 0.24
C LEU A 37 -4.51 -10.49 0.96
N VAL A 38 -3.80 -9.50 1.48
CA VAL A 38 -2.60 -9.69 2.28
C VAL A 38 -2.89 -10.55 3.51
N LEU A 39 -3.98 -10.26 4.24
CA LEU A 39 -4.36 -11.03 5.42
C LEU A 39 -4.71 -12.49 5.06
N LEU A 40 -5.51 -12.69 4.01
CA LEU A 40 -5.89 -14.00 3.48
C LEU A 40 -4.67 -14.84 3.07
N LEU A 41 -3.74 -14.23 2.35
CA LEU A 41 -2.56 -14.90 1.80
C LEU A 41 -1.42 -15.04 2.82
N SER A 42 -1.44 -14.27 3.91
CA SER A 42 -0.41 -14.34 4.96
C SER A 42 -0.38 -15.71 5.67
N ALA A 43 -1.54 -16.32 5.90
CA ALA A 43 -1.61 -17.63 6.55
C ALA A 43 -0.97 -18.75 5.71
N PRO A 44 -1.34 -18.98 4.42
CA PRO A 44 -0.76 -20.05 3.62
C PRO A 44 0.69 -19.78 3.18
N LEU A 45 1.08 -18.52 2.90
CA LEU A 45 2.40 -18.21 2.34
C LEU A 45 3.47 -17.94 3.41
N LEU A 46 3.09 -17.30 4.52
CA LEU A 46 4.03 -16.91 5.58
C LEU A 46 3.89 -17.75 6.86
N GLY A 47 2.81 -18.53 6.98
CA GLY A 47 2.47 -19.27 8.20
C GLY A 47 2.00 -18.37 9.35
N GLU A 48 1.67 -17.10 9.07
CA GLU A 48 1.26 -16.15 10.11
C GLU A 48 -0.19 -16.40 10.53
N LYS A 49 -0.43 -16.54 11.84
CA LYS A 49 -1.78 -16.74 12.38
C LYS A 49 -2.50 -15.40 12.52
N VAL A 50 -3.68 -15.30 11.93
CA VAL A 50 -4.54 -14.12 12.04
C VAL A 50 -5.50 -14.29 13.22
N THR A 51 -5.54 -13.30 14.11
CA THR A 51 -6.48 -13.29 15.23
C THR A 51 -7.88 -12.90 14.77
N ARG A 52 -8.92 -13.34 15.51
CA ARG A 52 -10.32 -12.93 15.23
C ARG A 52 -10.49 -11.41 15.28
N LEU A 53 -9.80 -10.74 16.21
CA LEU A 53 -9.80 -9.27 16.31
C LEU A 53 -9.16 -8.61 15.08
N GLY A 54 -8.10 -9.22 14.51
CA GLY A 54 -7.48 -8.74 13.27
C GLY A 54 -8.47 -8.76 12.10
N TRP A 55 -9.28 -9.81 11.97
CA TRP A 55 -10.34 -9.89 10.97
C TRP A 55 -11.42 -8.83 11.15
N ILE A 56 -11.91 -8.65 12.37
CA ILE A 56 -12.93 -7.65 12.69
C ILE A 56 -12.41 -6.25 12.35
N ALA A 57 -11.21 -5.90 12.80
CA ALA A 57 -10.62 -4.60 12.53
C ALA A 57 -10.34 -4.36 11.04
N LEU A 58 -9.93 -5.39 10.30
CA LEU A 58 -9.74 -5.30 8.86
C LEU A 58 -11.05 -4.91 8.16
N PHE A 59 -12.15 -5.65 8.41
CA PHE A 59 -13.42 -5.36 7.75
C PHE A 59 -14.06 -4.06 8.22
N LEU A 60 -13.89 -3.71 9.51
CA LEU A 60 -14.33 -2.43 10.05
C LEU A 60 -13.58 -1.26 9.38
N GLY A 61 -12.25 -1.37 9.28
CA GLY A 61 -11.40 -0.39 8.61
C GLY A 61 -11.72 -0.25 7.13
N LEU A 62 -11.93 -1.37 6.42
CA LEU A 62 -12.38 -1.36 5.03
C LEU A 62 -13.72 -0.62 4.86
N GLY A 63 -14.70 -0.91 5.72
CA GLY A 63 -16.00 -0.22 5.70
C GLY A 63 -15.86 1.28 5.93
N GLY A 64 -15.07 1.70 6.93
CA GLY A 64 -14.78 3.11 7.18
C GLY A 64 -14.13 3.81 5.99
N VAL A 65 -13.17 3.16 5.35
CA VAL A 65 -12.50 3.70 4.17
C VAL A 65 -13.45 3.79 2.97
N LEU A 66 -14.30 2.80 2.72
CA LEU A 66 -15.28 2.85 1.63
C LEU A 66 -16.29 4.00 1.82
N LEU A 67 -16.69 4.29 3.06
CA LEU A 67 -17.50 5.46 3.39
C LEU A 67 -16.77 6.78 3.07
N MET A 68 -15.46 6.86 3.36
CA MET A 68 -14.66 8.05 3.06
C MET A 68 -14.44 8.25 1.56
N VAL A 69 -14.12 7.18 0.83
CA VAL A 69 -13.86 7.22 -0.62
C VAL A 69 -15.12 7.56 -1.40
N ASN A 70 -16.29 7.08 -0.93
CA ASN A 70 -17.58 7.22 -1.59
C ASN A 70 -17.48 6.88 -3.09
N PRO A 71 -17.18 5.62 -3.43
CA PRO A 71 -17.05 5.19 -4.81
C PRO A 71 -18.36 5.46 -5.56
N THR A 72 -18.26 6.13 -6.71
CA THR A 72 -19.41 6.50 -7.53
C THR A 72 -19.88 5.34 -8.40
N GLY A 73 -19.08 4.27 -8.50
CA GLY A 73 -19.39 3.10 -9.32
C GLY A 73 -19.30 3.38 -10.83
N GLY A 74 -18.69 4.51 -11.22
CA GLY A 74 -18.42 4.81 -12.61
C GLY A 74 -17.19 4.03 -13.07
N GLY A 75 -17.19 3.41 -14.24
CA GLY A 75 -15.98 2.72 -14.71
C GLY A 75 -16.25 1.65 -15.74
N SER A 76 -15.29 1.45 -16.65
CA SER A 76 -15.35 0.33 -17.58
C SER A 76 -14.97 -0.98 -16.88
N LEU A 77 -15.53 -2.11 -17.34
CA LEU A 77 -15.16 -3.45 -16.88
C LEU A 77 -13.66 -3.70 -17.02
N PHE A 78 -13.04 -3.12 -18.06
CA PHE A 78 -11.60 -3.17 -18.27
C PHE A 78 -10.82 -2.47 -17.14
N GLY A 79 -11.20 -1.24 -16.78
CA GLY A 79 -10.59 -0.50 -15.66
C GLY A 79 -10.73 -1.24 -14.32
N LEU A 80 -11.90 -1.81 -14.06
CA LEU A 80 -12.14 -2.65 -12.87
C LEU A 80 -11.21 -3.86 -12.84
N THR A 81 -11.11 -4.60 -13.96
CA THR A 81 -10.25 -5.78 -14.08
C THR A 81 -8.79 -5.43 -13.83
N MET A 82 -8.29 -4.34 -14.45
CA MET A 82 -6.92 -3.87 -14.26
C MET A 82 -6.64 -3.46 -12.81
N SER A 83 -7.59 -2.78 -12.16
CA SER A 83 -7.47 -2.39 -10.75
C SER A 83 -7.40 -3.61 -9.81
N VAL A 84 -8.24 -4.62 -10.05
CA VAL A 84 -8.22 -5.87 -9.27
C VAL A 84 -6.89 -6.60 -9.46
N ILE A 85 -6.42 -6.75 -10.71
CA ILE A 85 -5.13 -7.40 -10.99
C ILE A 85 -3.99 -6.63 -10.30
N GLY A 86 -3.95 -5.30 -10.42
CA GLY A 86 -2.96 -4.47 -9.74
C GLY A 86 -2.98 -4.64 -8.22
N THR A 87 -4.18 -4.75 -7.64
CA THR A 87 -4.36 -4.97 -6.20
C THR A 87 -3.86 -6.34 -5.75
N VAL A 88 -4.07 -7.39 -6.55
CA VAL A 88 -3.52 -8.74 -6.31
C VAL A 88 -1.99 -8.73 -6.35
N PHE A 89 -1.39 -8.12 -7.38
CA PHE A 89 0.07 -7.97 -7.47
C PHE A 89 0.63 -7.16 -6.29
N SER A 90 -0.11 -6.15 -5.82
CA SER A 90 0.28 -5.31 -4.69
C SER A 90 0.29 -6.11 -3.38
N ALA A 91 -0.69 -7.00 -3.19
CA ALA A 91 -0.73 -7.92 -2.05
C ALA A 91 0.43 -8.93 -2.10
N LEU A 92 0.68 -9.52 -3.26
CA LEU A 92 1.80 -10.46 -3.46
C LEU A 92 3.16 -9.79 -3.25
N SER A 93 3.32 -8.56 -3.72
CA SER A 93 4.55 -7.77 -3.54
C SER A 93 4.84 -7.52 -2.06
N LEU A 94 3.81 -7.12 -1.28
CA LEU A 94 3.96 -6.91 0.16
C LEU A 94 4.32 -8.20 0.92
N ILE A 95 3.70 -9.33 0.56
CA ILE A 95 4.01 -10.64 1.16
C ILE A 95 5.43 -11.07 0.81
N GLN A 96 5.84 -10.90 -0.45
CA GLN A 96 7.20 -11.22 -0.86
C GLN A 96 8.23 -10.33 -0.16
N GLN A 97 7.92 -9.04 0.02
CA GLN A 97 8.73 -8.10 0.79
C GLN A 97 8.90 -8.56 2.24
N ARG A 98 7.82 -9.04 2.89
CA ARG A 98 7.89 -9.65 4.22
C ARG A 98 8.69 -10.96 4.25
N SER A 99 8.64 -11.76 3.19
CA SER A 99 9.46 -12.96 3.11
C SER A 99 10.94 -12.61 2.99
N LEU A 100 11.27 -11.59 2.19
CA LEU A 100 12.64 -11.12 1.98
C LEU A 100 13.19 -10.44 3.23
N SER A 101 12.36 -9.73 4.00
CA SER A 101 12.79 -9.11 5.26
C SER A 101 13.28 -10.10 6.32
N ARG A 102 13.06 -11.41 6.14
CA ARG A 102 13.62 -12.43 7.04
C ARG A 102 15.11 -12.71 6.78
N ASN A 103 15.57 -12.47 5.54
CA ASN A 103 16.87 -12.96 5.04
C ASN A 103 17.73 -11.87 4.35
N GLU A 104 17.25 -10.64 4.27
CA GLU A 104 17.94 -9.54 3.59
C GLU A 104 17.88 -8.29 4.46
N THR A 105 18.66 -7.27 4.16
CA THR A 105 18.56 -5.99 4.88
C THR A 105 17.44 -5.12 4.31
N SER A 106 16.82 -4.28 5.16
CA SER A 106 15.77 -3.34 4.72
C SER A 106 16.23 -2.44 3.57
N LEU A 107 17.50 -2.01 3.62
CA LEU A 107 18.10 -1.13 2.62
C LEU A 107 18.27 -1.86 1.28
N ALA A 108 18.78 -3.10 1.29
CA ALA A 108 18.94 -3.89 0.07
C ALA A 108 17.59 -4.13 -0.64
N ILE A 109 16.55 -4.50 0.11
CA ILE A 109 15.20 -4.71 -0.44
C ILE A 109 14.67 -3.43 -1.08
N ALA A 110 14.74 -2.29 -0.38
CA ALA A 110 14.24 -1.02 -0.89
C ALA A 110 15.02 -0.57 -2.14
N PHE A 111 16.35 -0.65 -2.10
CA PHE A 111 17.21 -0.26 -3.21
C PHE A 111 16.94 -1.10 -4.46
N TRP A 112 16.97 -2.44 -4.35
CA TRP A 112 16.78 -3.32 -5.50
C TRP A 112 15.37 -3.25 -6.08
N THR A 113 14.35 -3.05 -5.23
CA THR A 113 12.97 -2.90 -5.71
C THR A 113 12.84 -1.60 -6.52
N LEU A 114 13.31 -0.48 -5.98
CA LEU A 114 13.19 0.82 -6.65
C LEU A 114 14.08 0.92 -7.89
N ALA A 115 15.34 0.48 -7.80
CA ALA A 115 16.26 0.47 -8.93
C ALA A 115 15.80 -0.51 -10.02
N GLY A 116 15.37 -1.71 -9.64
CA GLY A 116 14.83 -2.70 -10.57
C GLY A 116 13.56 -2.20 -11.27
N SER A 117 12.64 -1.58 -10.54
CA SER A 117 11.45 -1.00 -11.15
C SER A 117 11.76 0.20 -12.05
N ALA A 118 12.71 1.06 -11.67
CA ALA A 118 13.16 2.15 -12.54
C ALA A 118 13.72 1.62 -13.86
N LEU A 119 14.58 0.59 -13.82
CA LEU A 119 15.15 -0.04 -15.01
C LEU A 119 14.08 -0.68 -15.91
N LEU A 120 13.09 -1.35 -15.31
CA LEU A 120 12.01 -1.99 -16.06
C LEU A 120 11.07 -0.98 -16.73
N VAL A 121 10.99 0.25 -16.22
CA VAL A 121 10.18 1.33 -16.80
C VAL A 121 10.95 2.14 -17.84
N LEU A 122 12.29 2.14 -17.85
CA LEU A 122 13.09 2.87 -18.85
C LEU A 122 12.65 2.64 -20.32
N PRO A 123 12.29 1.42 -20.77
CA PRO A 123 11.83 1.20 -22.13
C PRO A 123 10.53 1.92 -22.49
N SER A 124 9.77 2.44 -21.52
CA SER A 124 8.55 3.21 -21.78
C SER A 124 8.81 4.67 -22.16
N LEU A 125 10.02 5.19 -21.92
CA LEU A 125 10.41 6.56 -22.26
C LEU A 125 10.06 6.97 -23.71
N PRO A 126 10.43 6.21 -24.76
CA PRO A 126 10.19 6.65 -26.14
C PRO A 126 8.72 6.70 -26.57
N PHE A 127 7.79 6.06 -25.83
CA PHE A 127 6.43 5.86 -26.30
C PHE A 127 5.46 7.01 -25.95
N ASN A 128 5.79 7.89 -24.99
CA ASN A 128 4.95 9.05 -24.64
C ASN A 128 5.66 10.07 -23.72
N TRP A 129 6.95 10.33 -23.91
CA TRP A 129 7.69 11.27 -23.04
C TRP A 129 7.21 12.71 -23.21
N VAL A 130 6.74 13.29 -22.12
CA VAL A 130 6.44 14.72 -22.02
C VAL A 130 7.53 15.37 -21.19
N GLN A 131 8.26 16.32 -21.77
CA GLN A 131 9.36 17.00 -21.09
C GLN A 131 8.83 17.78 -19.88
N PRO A 132 9.25 17.44 -18.64
CA PRO A 132 8.81 18.18 -17.46
C PRO A 132 9.43 19.57 -17.40
N THR A 133 8.66 20.54 -16.92
CA THR A 133 9.15 21.87 -16.54
C THR A 133 10.14 21.79 -15.37
N PRO A 134 10.99 22.79 -15.14
CA PRO A 134 11.93 22.79 -14.00
C PRO A 134 11.24 22.59 -12.65
N THR A 135 10.06 23.17 -12.46
CA THR A 135 9.24 22.96 -11.25
C THR A 135 8.75 21.52 -11.14
N GLN A 136 8.31 20.91 -12.24
CA GLN A 136 7.90 19.50 -12.24
C GLN A 136 9.09 18.57 -11.97
N TRP A 137 10.29 18.88 -12.44
CA TRP A 137 11.50 18.14 -12.09
C TRP A 137 11.78 18.17 -10.58
N ALA A 138 11.69 19.34 -9.96
CA ALA A 138 11.87 19.47 -8.52
C ALA A 138 10.83 18.64 -7.74
N LEU A 139 9.57 18.66 -8.16
CA LEU A 139 8.50 17.86 -7.57
C LEU A 139 8.71 16.35 -7.76
N LEU A 140 9.18 15.92 -8.94
CA LEU A 140 9.48 14.52 -9.25
C LEU A 140 10.65 13.99 -8.40
N ILE A 141 11.71 14.78 -8.24
CA ILE A 141 12.84 14.44 -7.36
C ILE A 141 12.37 14.33 -5.91
N GLY A 142 11.59 15.32 -5.44
CA GLY A 142 11.02 15.30 -4.09
C GLY A 142 10.13 14.07 -3.84
N ASN A 143 9.26 13.73 -4.80
CA ASN A 143 8.43 12.53 -4.75
C ASN A 143 9.27 11.25 -4.74
N GLY A 144 10.35 11.18 -5.53
CA GLY A 144 11.26 10.04 -5.55
C GLY A 144 11.95 9.82 -4.21
N LEU A 145 12.46 10.88 -3.59
CA LEU A 145 13.09 10.81 -2.26
C LEU A 145 12.09 10.41 -1.17
N ALA A 146 10.90 11.02 -1.17
CA ALA A 146 9.83 10.69 -0.22
C ALA A 146 9.35 9.24 -0.38
N SER A 147 9.19 8.77 -1.62
CA SER A 147 8.83 7.38 -1.93
C SER A 147 9.92 6.40 -1.50
N GLY A 148 11.19 6.73 -1.72
CA GLY A 148 12.33 5.93 -1.25
C GLY A 148 12.36 5.79 0.27
N ALA A 149 12.16 6.90 0.99
CA ALA A 149 12.07 6.89 2.44
C ALA A 149 10.85 6.08 2.93
N CYS A 150 9.69 6.25 2.31
CA CYS A 150 8.47 5.49 2.61
C CYS A 150 8.68 3.98 2.39
N GLN A 151 9.30 3.60 1.28
CA GLN A 151 9.60 2.21 0.95
C GLN A 151 10.56 1.59 1.97
N TYR A 152 11.59 2.33 2.39
CA TYR A 152 12.50 1.90 3.44
C TYR A 152 11.77 1.71 4.79
N LEU A 153 10.98 2.70 5.22
CA LEU A 153 10.23 2.62 6.49
C LEU A 153 9.20 1.49 6.47
N THR A 154 8.50 1.28 5.35
CA THR A 154 7.55 0.18 5.17
C THR A 154 8.28 -1.16 5.26
N THR A 155 9.43 -1.27 4.60
CA THR A 155 10.26 -2.45 4.69
C THR A 155 10.66 -2.70 6.14
N ARG A 156 11.19 -1.70 6.85
CA ARG A 156 11.59 -1.82 8.25
C ARG A 156 10.44 -2.20 9.18
N ALA A 157 9.23 -1.68 8.96
CA ALA A 157 8.04 -2.09 9.70
C ALA A 157 7.74 -3.59 9.51
N LEU A 158 7.91 -4.09 8.28
CA LEU A 158 7.82 -5.51 7.92
C LEU A 158 8.99 -6.36 8.43
N PHE A 159 10.01 -5.80 9.09
CA PHE A 159 10.96 -6.60 9.88
C PHE A 159 10.37 -6.88 11.27
N HIS A 160 9.95 -5.82 11.95
CA HIS A 160 9.58 -5.88 13.36
C HIS A 160 8.16 -6.38 13.63
N THR A 161 7.26 -6.32 12.63
CA THR A 161 5.83 -6.61 12.85
C THR A 161 5.30 -7.63 11.84
N PRO A 162 4.49 -8.61 12.28
CA PRO A 162 3.75 -9.49 11.39
C PRO A 162 2.87 -8.71 10.40
N VAL A 163 2.79 -9.21 9.17
CA VAL A 163 1.98 -8.62 8.12
C VAL A 163 0.51 -8.63 8.50
N ALA A 164 0.06 -9.69 9.19
CA ALA A 164 -1.30 -9.79 9.70
C ALA A 164 -1.70 -8.64 10.65
N THR A 165 -0.73 -8.04 11.35
CA THR A 165 -0.96 -6.89 12.23
C THR A 165 -0.87 -5.56 11.46
N ILE A 166 -0.01 -5.48 10.44
CA ILE A 166 0.18 -4.27 9.62
C ILE A 166 -1.02 -4.03 8.69
N ALA A 167 -1.66 -5.09 8.18
CA ALA A 167 -2.73 -4.99 7.20
C ALA A 167 -3.89 -4.08 7.66
N PRO A 168 -4.54 -4.28 8.82
CA PRO A 168 -5.61 -3.38 9.27
C PRO A 168 -5.13 -1.95 9.52
N LEU A 169 -3.90 -1.77 10.03
CA LEU A 169 -3.32 -0.45 10.29
C LEU A 169 -3.05 0.33 9.00
N SER A 170 -2.96 -0.35 7.86
CA SER A 170 -2.74 0.30 6.56
C SER A 170 -3.91 1.19 6.13
N TYR A 171 -5.09 1.05 6.72
CA TYR A 171 -6.24 1.95 6.48
C TYR A 171 -6.05 3.33 7.12
N THR A 172 -5.19 3.46 8.14
CA THR A 172 -4.91 4.76 8.78
C THR A 172 -4.27 5.77 7.82
N LYS A 173 -3.67 5.32 6.70
CA LYS A 173 -3.16 6.21 5.65
C LYS A 173 -4.23 7.18 5.13
N MET A 174 -5.51 6.78 5.17
CA MET A 174 -6.62 7.63 4.76
C MET A 174 -6.86 8.80 5.73
N ILE A 175 -6.62 8.59 7.02
CA ILE A 175 -6.68 9.64 8.04
C ILE A 175 -5.56 10.66 7.79
N TRP A 176 -4.36 10.20 7.44
CA TRP A 176 -3.26 11.10 7.07
C TRP A 176 -3.55 11.87 5.78
N ALA A 177 -4.12 11.21 4.77
CA ALA A 177 -4.56 11.88 3.54
C ALA A 177 -5.60 12.97 3.81
N LEU A 178 -6.55 12.71 4.71
CA LEU A 178 -7.54 13.70 5.17
C LEU A 178 -6.88 14.92 5.81
N ILE A 179 -5.95 14.71 6.74
CA ILE A 179 -5.26 15.79 7.46
C ILE A 179 -4.46 16.65 6.46
N VAL A 180 -3.73 16.03 5.55
CA VAL A 180 -2.95 16.74 4.52
C VAL A 180 -3.88 17.49 3.57
N GLY A 181 -4.98 16.88 3.14
CA GLY A 181 -6.03 17.51 2.33
C GLY A 181 -6.57 18.78 2.98
N PHE A 182 -6.94 18.70 4.24
CA PHE A 182 -7.47 19.84 4.99
C PHE A 182 -6.42 20.95 5.20
N VAL A 183 -5.21 20.59 5.65
CA VAL A 183 -4.17 21.57 6.01
C VAL A 183 -3.55 22.26 4.79
N TRP A 184 -3.30 21.51 3.71
CA TRP A 184 -2.57 22.03 2.55
C TRP A 184 -3.49 22.50 1.43
N PHE A 185 -4.62 21.81 1.22
CA PHE A 185 -5.54 22.09 0.12
C PHE A 185 -6.82 22.81 0.58
N GLY A 186 -7.07 22.90 1.89
CA GLY A 186 -8.28 23.53 2.42
C GLY A 186 -9.55 22.69 2.20
N ASP A 187 -9.40 21.40 1.88
CA ASP A 187 -10.52 20.50 1.60
C ASP A 187 -11.29 20.20 2.89
N VAL A 188 -12.46 20.84 3.07
CA VAL A 188 -13.29 20.64 4.25
C VAL A 188 -13.96 19.27 4.18
N PRO A 189 -13.72 18.38 5.16
CA PRO A 189 -14.24 17.03 5.11
C PRO A 189 -15.76 17.00 5.35
N THR A 190 -16.45 16.18 4.56
CA THR A 190 -17.89 15.98 4.72
C THR A 190 -18.20 15.09 5.94
N VAL A 191 -19.46 15.10 6.39
CA VAL A 191 -19.93 14.27 7.51
C VAL A 191 -19.64 12.78 7.28
N LEU A 192 -19.76 12.31 6.03
CA LEU A 192 -19.44 10.92 5.66
C LEU A 192 -17.95 10.60 5.88
N VAL A 193 -17.08 11.52 5.50
CA VAL A 193 -15.62 11.36 5.66
C VAL A 193 -15.23 11.38 7.14
N LEU A 194 -15.88 12.21 7.96
CA LEU A 194 -15.69 12.21 9.41
C LEU A 194 -16.22 10.94 10.09
N GLY A 195 -17.39 10.44 9.66
CA GLY A 195 -17.92 9.16 10.15
C GLY A 195 -17.00 7.99 9.80
N GLY A 196 -16.54 7.93 8.54
CA GLY A 196 -15.59 6.92 8.09
C GLY A 196 -14.25 6.99 8.82
N SER A 197 -13.72 8.18 9.08
CA SER A 197 -12.46 8.34 9.81
C SER A 197 -12.57 7.86 11.26
N ALA A 198 -13.68 8.13 11.95
CA ALA A 198 -13.94 7.61 13.29
C ALA A 198 -13.95 6.07 13.32
N ILE A 199 -14.55 5.43 12.31
CA ILE A 199 -14.56 3.97 12.17
C ILE A 199 -13.15 3.42 11.97
N VAL A 200 -12.34 4.05 11.10
CA VAL A 200 -10.94 3.62 10.86
C VAL A 200 -10.08 3.78 12.11
N ILE A 201 -10.27 4.85 12.88
CA ILE A 201 -9.59 5.07 14.17
C ILE A 201 -9.97 3.97 15.15
N ALA A 202 -11.25 3.66 15.29
CA ALA A 202 -11.74 2.60 16.17
C ALA A 202 -11.18 1.22 15.78
N ALA A 203 -11.18 0.89 14.48
CA ALA A 203 -10.59 -0.34 13.96
C ALA A 203 -9.09 -0.45 14.29
N SER A 204 -8.35 0.65 14.15
CA SER A 204 -6.92 0.68 14.43
C SER A 204 -6.62 0.53 15.92
N ALA A 205 -7.41 1.19 16.77
CA ALA A 205 -7.32 1.06 18.23
C ALA A 205 -7.59 -0.39 18.68
N LEU A 206 -8.58 -1.06 18.08
CA LEU A 206 -8.89 -2.47 18.37
C LEU A 206 -7.70 -3.40 18.12
N VAL A 207 -6.95 -3.20 17.03
CA VAL A 207 -5.75 -4.00 16.73
C VAL A 207 -4.61 -3.68 17.67
N TYR A 208 -4.42 -2.40 18.00
CA TYR A 208 -3.36 -1.98 18.90
C TYR A 208 -3.51 -2.57 20.31
N LEU A 209 -4.75 -2.63 20.80
CA LEU A 209 -5.10 -3.19 22.10
C LEU A 209 -5.13 -4.72 22.12
N ALA A 210 -5.17 -5.38 20.95
CA ALA A 210 -5.19 -6.83 20.87
C ALA A 210 -3.81 -7.43 21.24
N PRO A 211 -3.77 -8.61 21.87
CA PRO A 211 -2.53 -9.32 22.15
C PRO A 211 -1.72 -9.54 20.87
N LYS A 212 -0.49 -9.04 20.85
CA LYS A 212 0.39 -9.12 19.66
C LYS A 212 0.91 -10.56 19.51
N PRO A 213 0.83 -11.16 18.31
CA PRO A 213 1.57 -12.38 18.02
C PRO A 213 3.07 -12.12 18.20
N VAL A 214 3.78 -13.02 18.89
CA VAL A 214 5.24 -12.93 19.05
C VAL A 214 5.89 -12.99 17.65
N PRO A 215 6.69 -11.99 17.24
CA PRO A 215 7.38 -12.03 15.95
C PRO A 215 8.35 -13.21 15.91
N ALA A 216 8.42 -13.91 14.78
CA ALA A 216 9.51 -14.86 14.54
C ALA A 216 10.86 -14.09 14.50
N PRO A 217 11.94 -14.62 15.11
CA PRO A 217 13.23 -13.92 15.15
C PRO A 217 13.80 -13.71 13.74
N VAL A 218 14.23 -12.47 13.45
CA VAL A 218 14.88 -12.11 12.19
C VAL A 218 16.40 -12.27 12.35
N ARG A 219 17.04 -13.04 11.46
CA ARG A 219 18.43 -13.53 11.65
C ARG A 219 19.54 -12.51 11.39
N LEU A 220 19.30 -11.42 10.65
CA LEU A 220 20.41 -10.64 10.05
C LEU A 220 20.62 -9.21 10.58
N GLU A 221 19.66 -8.59 11.26
CA GLU A 221 19.86 -7.24 11.84
C GLU A 221 20.54 -7.28 13.22
N GLN A 222 20.97 -8.48 13.65
CA GLN A 222 21.82 -8.72 14.82
C GLN A 222 23.29 -8.94 14.45
N ALA A 223 23.65 -8.87 13.16
CA ALA A 223 25.04 -8.87 12.75
C ALA A 223 25.66 -7.50 13.09
N PRO A 224 26.81 -7.47 13.79
CA PRO A 224 27.43 -6.26 14.34
C PRO A 224 27.81 -5.22 13.29
#